data_AF-A0A1V2IAB0-F1
#
_entry.id   AF-A0A1V2IAB0-F1
#
_cell.length_a   1.000
_cell.length_b   1.000
_cell.length_c   1.000
_cell.angle_alpha   90.00
_cell.angle_beta   90.00
_cell.angle_gamma   90.00
#
_symmetry.space_group_name_H-M   'P 1'
#
loop_
_entity.id
_entity.type
_entity.pdbx_description
1 polymer ?
#
loop_
_entity_poly.entity_id
_entity_poly.type
_entity_poly.pdbx_seq_one_letter_code
_entity_poly.pdbx_strand_id
1 'polypeptide(L)'
;MPAQAPPGTVTRTSEYLTDAQGRVLVIHGPTLPAGAAPGDADLAAWVDAGFSTVGVTVPVTAAGGFPDPRPGAGSSIAGDPGLAQAAAVVRALTDRGFRVVLRVVPLPGGAAAPAAALTAAVGRLATAFRGTGGLVGYQLTAAEAARAPGAAAAVVAADPFHLLWRERPAPFDPTATVAVNDPAGYLTGWAGTGDGAVAALTAAADGNQIGWLYPVGAGGAPGTAAFPAALARPYPIAVAGDLSDFGVDGAGTFTLRYATTLPVGKPAPGGLLTAVSLPATAYPTGYQVQVTGAKVLSRAGSGLLCLAAEPGATAVSLTVTRTPSGQAPAPPPAAGAAACPAVAAAPTTGAPAVAPPGRDGKAESTSYDPLLWALPLLGAAGMAALLGVPFLRLRRLRAGSRTRAAASPADADAEADGDDGDGDGDGDGDGYAAGGDGHVDDVYADGGHAVAGDSSRPPSTPGGRHRATRR
;
A
#
# COMPACT_ATOMS: atom_id res chain seq x y z
N MET A 1 -10.35 33.18 -6.66
CA MET A 1 -10.55 31.84 -7.28
C MET A 1 -10.27 30.79 -6.21
N PRO A 2 -11.06 29.72 -6.08
CA PRO A 2 -10.74 28.65 -5.14
C PRO A 2 -9.38 28.04 -5.47
N ALA A 3 -8.60 27.70 -4.44
CA ALA A 3 -7.30 27.08 -4.63
C ALA A 3 -7.47 25.71 -5.31
N GLN A 4 -6.67 25.45 -6.35
CA GLN A 4 -6.68 24.18 -7.07
C GLN A 4 -5.93 23.12 -6.25
N ALA A 5 -6.47 21.90 -6.19
CA ALA A 5 -5.80 20.79 -5.53
C ALA A 5 -4.45 20.46 -6.21
N PRO A 6 -3.41 20.11 -5.43
CA PRO A 6 -2.14 19.66 -5.99
C PRO A 6 -2.29 18.48 -6.97
N PRO A 7 -1.41 18.36 -7.98
CA PRO A 7 -1.46 17.24 -8.92
C PRO A 7 -1.35 15.90 -8.20
N GLY A 8 -2.24 14.97 -8.52
CA GLY A 8 -2.19 13.63 -7.97
C GLY A 8 -2.59 13.50 -6.50
N THR A 9 -3.25 14.52 -5.93
CA THR A 9 -3.98 14.40 -4.68
C THR A 9 -4.95 13.21 -4.76
N VAL A 10 -4.94 12.41 -3.69
CA VAL A 10 -5.92 11.34 -3.50
C VAL A 10 -6.99 11.82 -2.53
N THR A 11 -8.23 11.54 -2.90
CA THR A 11 -9.45 11.83 -2.15
C THR A 11 -10.15 10.50 -1.87
N ARG A 12 -11.38 10.54 -1.36
CA ARG A 12 -12.26 9.38 -1.25
C ARG A 12 -13.60 9.64 -1.90
N THR A 13 -14.18 8.59 -2.46
CA THR A 13 -15.59 8.54 -2.87
C THR A 13 -16.18 7.25 -2.35
N SER A 14 -17.21 7.36 -1.52
CA SER A 14 -17.78 6.19 -0.82
C SER A 14 -16.68 5.43 -0.05
N GLU A 15 -16.52 4.12 -0.27
CA GLU A 15 -15.50 3.24 0.30
C GLU A 15 -14.15 3.26 -0.42
N TYR A 16 -14.02 3.99 -1.52
CA TYR A 16 -12.82 3.96 -2.35
C TYR A 16 -11.89 5.15 -2.11
N LEU A 17 -10.59 4.90 -2.21
CA LEU A 17 -9.61 5.93 -2.51
C LEU A 17 -9.79 6.32 -3.98
N THR A 18 -9.84 7.61 -4.29
CA THR A 18 -10.02 8.09 -5.67
C THR A 18 -9.01 9.15 -6.05
N ASP A 19 -8.50 9.10 -7.27
CA ASP A 19 -7.70 10.20 -7.83
C ASP A 19 -8.58 11.38 -8.30
N ALA A 20 -7.93 12.44 -8.78
CA ALA A 20 -8.61 13.64 -9.29
C ALA A 20 -9.48 13.38 -10.53
N GLN A 21 -9.27 12.25 -11.22
CA GLN A 21 -10.10 11.80 -12.35
C GLN A 21 -11.27 10.92 -11.89
N GLY A 22 -11.39 10.64 -10.59
CA GLY A 22 -12.43 9.80 -10.01
C GLY A 22 -12.18 8.30 -10.14
N ARG A 23 -10.97 7.89 -10.54
CA ARG A 23 -10.62 6.46 -10.63
C ARG A 23 -10.41 5.88 -9.24
N VAL A 24 -10.87 4.65 -9.01
CA VAL A 24 -10.58 3.90 -7.79
C VAL A 24 -9.08 3.58 -7.76
N LEU A 25 -8.40 3.91 -6.66
CA LEU A 25 -7.01 3.56 -6.43
C LEU A 25 -6.90 2.40 -5.44
N VAL A 26 -6.10 1.40 -5.79
CA VAL A 26 -5.63 0.39 -4.84
C VAL A 26 -4.15 0.62 -4.64
N ILE A 27 -3.74 0.84 -3.39
CA ILE A 27 -2.36 1.19 -3.07
C ILE A 27 -1.61 -0.05 -2.63
N HIS A 28 -0.46 -0.35 -3.24
CA HIS A 28 0.49 -1.35 -2.72
C HIS A 28 1.87 -0.72 -2.59
N GLY A 29 2.55 -1.04 -1.50
CA GLY A 29 3.99 -0.79 -1.39
C GLY A 29 4.52 -0.76 0.03
N PRO A 30 5.77 -0.31 0.20
CA PRO A 30 6.46 -0.36 1.47
C PRO A 30 6.12 0.83 2.38
N THR A 31 6.30 0.66 3.70
CA THR A 31 6.39 1.75 4.67
C THR A 31 7.82 1.84 5.18
N LEU A 32 8.45 2.98 4.91
CA LEU A 32 9.79 3.32 5.35
C LEU A 32 9.83 3.65 6.86
N PRO A 33 10.85 3.18 7.59
CA PRO A 33 11.09 3.63 8.95
C PRO A 33 11.55 5.10 8.96
N ALA A 34 11.49 5.73 10.15
CA ALA A 34 11.93 7.11 10.31
C ALA A 34 13.41 7.25 9.94
N GLY A 35 13.74 8.29 9.17
CA GLY A 35 15.12 8.59 8.77
C GLY A 35 15.66 7.76 7.60
N ALA A 36 14.91 6.78 7.11
CA ALA A 36 15.25 6.10 5.87
C ALA A 36 14.99 7.02 4.66
N ALA A 37 15.93 6.97 3.71
CA ALA A 37 15.78 7.54 2.38
C ALA A 37 16.17 6.46 1.37
N PRO A 38 15.26 6.04 0.47
CA PRO A 38 15.57 5.04 -0.53
C PRO A 38 16.55 5.61 -1.56
N GLY A 39 17.50 4.80 -2.00
CA GLY A 39 18.36 5.12 -3.14
C GLY A 39 17.69 4.78 -4.47
N ASP A 40 18.32 5.16 -5.59
CA ASP A 40 17.78 4.89 -6.93
C ASP A 40 17.56 3.39 -7.20
N ALA A 41 18.41 2.53 -6.65
CA ALA A 41 18.27 1.08 -6.74
C ALA A 41 17.03 0.55 -6.02
N ASP A 42 16.73 1.09 -4.82
CA ASP A 42 15.51 0.73 -4.08
C ASP A 42 14.27 1.16 -4.87
N LEU A 43 14.28 2.40 -5.38
CA LEU A 43 13.18 2.95 -6.17
C LEU A 43 12.94 2.14 -7.45
N ALA A 44 14.01 1.73 -8.15
CA ALA A 44 13.90 0.86 -9.33
C ALA A 44 13.31 -0.50 -8.95
N ALA A 45 13.82 -1.14 -7.90
CA ALA A 45 13.31 -2.44 -7.44
C ALA A 45 11.82 -2.38 -7.05
N TRP A 46 11.36 -1.27 -6.47
CA TRP A 46 9.95 -1.08 -6.12
C TRP A 46 9.05 -0.83 -7.33
N VAL A 47 9.54 -0.11 -8.34
CA VAL A 47 8.85 0.03 -9.63
C VAL A 47 8.74 -1.33 -10.32
N ASP A 48 9.81 -2.12 -10.32
CA ASP A 48 9.86 -3.47 -10.90
C ASP A 48 8.91 -4.44 -10.18
N ALA A 49 8.78 -4.29 -8.85
CA ALA A 49 7.82 -5.03 -8.03
C ALA A 49 6.36 -4.58 -8.23
N GLY A 50 6.15 -3.47 -8.96
CA GLY A 50 4.82 -2.95 -9.25
C GLY A 50 4.23 -2.06 -8.16
N PHE A 51 5.01 -1.64 -7.17
CA PHE A 51 4.50 -0.76 -6.12
C PHE A 51 4.15 0.62 -6.65
N SER A 52 3.10 1.21 -6.08
CA SER A 52 2.56 2.51 -6.50
C SER A 52 2.52 3.53 -5.38
N THR A 53 2.66 3.09 -4.13
CA THR A 53 2.54 3.95 -2.95
C THR A 53 3.59 3.60 -1.92
N VAL A 54 4.10 4.61 -1.21
CA VAL A 54 5.08 4.44 -0.13
C VAL A 54 4.58 5.16 1.13
N GLY A 55 4.62 4.47 2.26
CA GLY A 55 4.46 5.07 3.58
C GLY A 55 5.79 5.66 4.05
N VAL A 56 5.78 6.87 4.59
CA VAL A 56 6.97 7.53 5.17
C VAL A 56 6.68 7.81 6.63
N THR A 57 7.47 7.21 7.52
CA THR A 57 7.32 7.40 8.97
C THR A 57 7.98 8.71 9.42
N VAL A 58 7.21 9.55 10.09
CA VAL A 58 7.63 10.86 10.61
C VAL A 58 7.50 10.85 12.15
N PRO A 59 8.61 10.86 12.90
CA PRO A 59 8.53 10.81 14.36
C PRO A 59 8.15 12.17 14.95
N VAL A 60 7.38 12.15 16.03
CA VAL A 60 7.00 13.33 16.81
C VAL A 60 7.47 13.18 18.26
N THR A 61 8.06 14.24 18.82
CA THR A 61 8.47 14.29 20.23
C THR A 61 7.29 14.51 21.16
N ALA A 62 7.49 14.28 22.47
CA ALA A 62 6.50 14.61 23.49
C ALA A 62 6.06 16.09 23.47
N ALA A 63 6.96 17.00 23.06
CA ALA A 63 6.68 18.42 22.91
C ALA A 63 5.90 18.77 21.62
N GLY A 64 5.60 17.76 20.78
CA GLY A 64 4.92 17.95 19.51
C GLY A 64 5.83 18.46 18.39
N GLY A 65 7.17 18.44 18.54
CA GLY A 65 8.13 18.83 17.51
C GLY A 65 8.61 17.65 16.65
N PHE A 66 9.08 17.92 15.44
CA PHE A 66 9.58 16.93 14.47
C PHE A 66 11.12 17.01 14.36
N PRO A 67 11.87 16.14 15.08
CA PRO A 67 13.33 16.14 15.02
C PRO A 67 13.82 15.50 13.71
N ASP A 68 15.08 15.74 13.33
CA ASP A 68 15.69 15.01 12.21
C ASP A 68 15.87 13.54 12.62
N PRO A 69 15.22 12.59 11.92
CA PRO A 69 15.20 11.20 12.34
C PRO A 69 16.46 10.41 11.92
N ARG A 70 17.42 11.04 11.23
CA ARG A 70 18.60 10.34 10.73
C ARG A 70 19.59 10.02 11.86
N PRO A 71 20.26 8.86 11.83
CA PRO A 71 21.30 8.54 12.79
C PRO A 71 22.37 9.64 12.88
N GLY A 72 22.71 10.05 14.10
CA GLY A 72 23.71 11.09 14.35
C GLY A 72 23.24 12.54 14.17
N ALA A 73 21.98 12.76 13.79
CA ALA A 73 21.41 14.11 13.75
C ALA A 73 21.19 14.66 15.18
N GLY A 74 21.25 16.00 15.32
CA GLY A 74 21.03 16.66 16.61
C GLY A 74 19.59 16.54 17.09
N SER A 75 19.38 16.62 18.41
CA SER A 75 18.05 16.51 19.05
C SER A 75 17.17 17.78 18.92
N SER A 76 17.61 18.77 18.14
CA SER A 76 16.88 20.02 17.97
C SER A 76 15.54 19.78 17.27
N ILE A 77 14.49 20.38 17.83
CA ILE A 77 13.16 20.47 17.21
C ILE A 77 12.89 21.88 16.67
N ALA A 78 13.83 22.83 16.87
CA ALA A 78 13.66 24.20 16.40
C ALA A 78 13.62 24.21 14.87
N GLY A 79 12.53 24.73 14.31
CA GLY A 79 12.29 24.73 12.86
C GLY A 79 11.82 23.38 12.30
N ASP A 80 11.49 22.40 13.14
CA ASP A 80 10.96 21.08 12.74
C ASP A 80 11.81 20.42 11.61
N PRO A 81 13.12 20.19 11.81
CA PRO A 81 14.02 19.68 10.77
C PRO A 81 13.60 18.32 10.19
N GLY A 82 12.85 17.51 10.95
CA GLY A 82 12.24 16.28 10.46
C GLY A 82 11.24 16.50 9.31
N LEU A 83 10.54 17.63 9.28
CA LEU A 83 9.63 17.97 8.18
C LEU A 83 10.39 18.27 6.89
N ALA A 84 11.55 18.94 6.98
CA ALA A 84 12.40 19.21 5.84
C ALA A 84 13.00 17.90 5.27
N GLN A 85 13.42 16.99 6.14
CA GLN A 85 13.89 15.65 5.74
C GLN A 85 12.76 14.86 5.07
N ALA A 86 11.56 14.82 5.66
CA ALA A 86 10.41 14.15 5.07
C ALA A 86 10.05 14.75 3.70
N ALA A 87 10.12 16.07 3.54
CA ALA A 87 9.84 16.74 2.26
C ALA A 87 10.83 16.34 1.16
N ALA A 88 12.11 16.14 1.49
CA ALA A 88 13.10 15.65 0.54
C ALA A 88 12.80 14.20 0.09
N VAL A 89 12.43 13.32 1.04
CA VAL A 89 12.05 11.93 0.74
C VAL A 89 10.76 11.88 -0.09
N VAL A 90 9.74 12.65 0.29
CA VAL A 90 8.48 12.74 -0.47
C VAL A 90 8.75 13.16 -1.90
N ARG A 91 9.59 14.19 -2.12
CA ARG A 91 9.95 14.64 -3.47
C ARG A 91 10.59 13.52 -4.30
N ALA A 92 11.61 12.85 -3.76
CA ALA A 92 12.29 11.75 -4.44
C ALA A 92 11.31 10.63 -4.85
N LEU A 93 10.35 10.30 -3.97
CA LEU A 93 9.30 9.32 -4.23
C LEU A 93 8.33 9.80 -5.33
N THR A 94 7.82 11.02 -5.21
CA THR A 94 6.83 11.57 -6.15
C THR A 94 7.41 11.82 -7.54
N ASP A 95 8.70 12.18 -7.63
CA ASP A 95 9.42 12.33 -8.90
C ASP A 95 9.54 10.99 -9.65
N ARG A 96 9.48 9.87 -8.92
CA ARG A 96 9.43 8.51 -9.47
C ARG A 96 8.01 7.98 -9.68
N GLY A 97 6.97 8.79 -9.45
CA GLY A 97 5.57 8.47 -9.66
C GLY A 97 4.86 7.79 -8.48
N PHE A 98 5.55 7.57 -7.35
CA PHE A 98 4.91 7.00 -6.17
C PHE A 98 3.93 7.99 -5.55
N ARG A 99 2.84 7.47 -5.00
CA ARG A 99 2.01 8.18 -4.03
C ARG A 99 2.61 8.05 -2.64
N VAL A 100 2.38 9.03 -1.77
CA VAL A 100 2.99 9.02 -0.43
C VAL A 100 1.97 9.22 0.69
N VAL A 101 2.08 8.40 1.73
CA VAL A 101 1.38 8.57 3.01
C VAL A 101 2.41 9.00 4.07
N LEU A 102 2.15 10.08 4.80
CA LEU A 102 3.00 10.52 5.92
C LEU A 102 2.45 9.98 7.24
N ARG A 103 3.12 8.98 7.81
CA ARG A 103 2.69 8.29 9.03
C ARG A 103 3.37 8.88 10.26
N VAL A 104 2.60 9.47 11.15
CA VAL A 104 3.09 10.07 12.40
C VAL A 104 3.18 9.00 13.49
N VAL A 105 4.35 8.91 14.13
CA VAL A 105 4.61 7.99 15.25
C VAL A 105 5.33 8.71 16.38
N PRO A 106 5.22 8.25 17.64
CA PRO A 106 6.09 8.73 18.70
C PRO A 106 7.57 8.51 18.35
N LEU A 107 8.43 9.45 18.74
CA LEU A 107 9.88 9.27 18.66
C LEU A 107 10.27 8.00 19.44
N PRO A 108 11.08 7.08 18.87
CA PRO A 108 11.52 5.88 19.58
C PRO A 108 12.18 6.22 20.92
N GLY A 109 11.75 5.54 21.99
CA GLY A 109 12.22 5.78 23.36
C GLY A 109 11.73 7.07 24.02
N GLY A 110 10.98 7.92 23.31
CA GLY A 110 10.38 9.14 23.84
C GLY A 110 9.00 8.92 24.46
N ALA A 111 8.60 9.84 25.34
CA ALA A 111 7.22 9.89 25.82
C ALA A 111 6.25 10.29 24.69
N ALA A 112 5.02 9.80 24.74
CA ALA A 112 3.97 10.19 23.80
C ALA A 112 3.60 11.67 23.98
N ALA A 113 3.31 12.35 22.87
CA ALA A 113 2.84 13.72 22.90
C ALA A 113 1.46 13.83 23.56
N PRO A 114 1.22 14.82 24.44
CA PRO A 114 -0.12 15.14 24.93
C PRO A 114 -1.07 15.48 23.76
N ALA A 115 -2.37 15.29 23.97
CA ALA A 115 -3.40 15.50 22.95
C ALA A 115 -3.30 16.86 22.21
N ALA A 116 -3.08 17.95 22.96
CA ALA A 116 -2.96 19.29 22.41
C ALA A 116 -1.67 19.45 21.58
N ALA A 117 -0.54 18.96 22.06
CA ALA A 117 0.74 19.01 21.37
C ALA A 117 0.70 18.20 20.07
N LEU A 118 0.10 17.00 20.11
CA LEU A 118 -0.09 16.15 18.94
C LEU A 118 -1.03 16.78 17.90
N THR A 119 -2.15 17.36 18.34
CA THR A 119 -3.08 18.07 17.45
C THR A 119 -2.38 19.22 16.74
N ALA A 120 -1.60 20.02 17.48
CA ALA A 120 -0.81 21.11 16.92
C ALA A 120 0.28 20.60 15.96
N ALA A 121 0.97 19.50 16.30
CA ALA A 121 1.99 18.89 15.46
C ALA A 121 1.40 18.44 14.11
N VAL A 122 0.27 17.74 14.12
CA VAL A 122 -0.42 17.29 12.91
C VAL A 122 -0.88 18.49 12.05
N GLY A 123 -1.36 19.57 12.66
CA GLY A 123 -1.69 20.81 11.94
C GLY A 123 -0.47 21.47 11.26
N ARG A 124 0.70 21.46 11.92
CA ARG A 124 1.96 21.94 11.31
C ARG A 124 2.44 21.05 10.18
N LEU A 125 2.37 19.72 10.35
CA LEU A 125 2.63 18.75 9.28
C LEU A 125 1.73 19.04 8.07
N ALA A 126 0.42 19.18 8.28
CA ALA A 126 -0.52 19.49 7.21
C ALA A 126 -0.19 20.82 6.51
N THR A 127 0.15 21.85 7.27
CA THR A 127 0.56 23.15 6.71
C THR A 127 1.81 23.03 5.83
N ALA A 128 2.80 22.22 6.24
CA ALA A 128 4.04 22.04 5.51
C ALA A 128 3.85 21.28 4.17
N PHE A 129 2.83 20.42 4.09
CA PHE A 129 2.63 19.51 2.95
C PHE A 129 1.38 19.79 2.10
N ARG A 130 0.55 20.79 2.46
CA ARG A 130 -0.69 21.13 1.72
C ARG A 130 -0.53 21.41 0.23
N GLY A 131 0.65 21.85 -0.20
CA GLY A 131 0.97 22.15 -1.61
C GLY A 131 1.63 20.99 -2.35
N THR A 132 1.85 19.85 -1.69
CA THR A 132 2.64 18.74 -2.23
C THR A 132 1.76 17.82 -3.05
N GLY A 133 2.09 17.64 -4.33
CA GLY A 133 1.44 16.69 -5.20
C GLY A 133 1.75 15.24 -4.82
N GLY A 134 0.88 14.31 -5.21
CA GLY A 134 1.06 12.88 -5.01
C GLY A 134 0.87 12.38 -3.57
N LEU A 135 0.38 13.22 -2.66
CA LEU A 135 0.04 12.77 -1.31
C LEU A 135 -1.31 12.05 -1.27
N VAL A 136 -1.31 10.93 -0.56
CA VAL A 136 -2.52 10.24 -0.09
C VAL A 136 -3.03 10.88 1.19
N GLY A 137 -2.13 11.44 1.99
CA GLY A 137 -2.43 12.22 3.18
C GLY A 137 -1.58 11.85 4.39
N TYR A 138 -2.13 12.13 5.57
CA TYR A 138 -1.48 11.98 6.86
C TYR A 138 -2.07 10.79 7.59
N GLN A 139 -1.27 10.01 8.31
CA GLN A 139 -1.74 8.83 9.03
C GLN A 139 -1.33 8.89 10.50
N LEU A 140 -2.28 8.61 11.40
CA LEU A 140 -2.03 8.41 12.82
C LEU A 140 -2.12 6.92 13.17
N THR A 141 -1.27 6.49 14.10
CA THR A 141 -1.45 5.18 14.75
C THR A 141 -2.74 5.13 15.56
N ALA A 142 -3.19 3.93 15.92
CA ALA A 142 -4.42 3.78 16.71
C ALA A 142 -4.34 4.52 18.06
N ALA A 143 -3.17 4.47 18.70
CA ALA A 143 -2.92 5.16 19.96
C ALA A 143 -2.92 6.69 19.79
N GLU A 144 -2.28 7.20 18.73
CA GLU A 144 -2.24 8.64 18.45
C GLU A 144 -3.62 9.18 18.06
N ALA A 145 -4.37 8.45 17.24
CA ALA A 145 -5.72 8.83 16.82
C ALA A 145 -6.71 8.88 18.00
N ALA A 146 -6.61 7.94 18.93
CA ALA A 146 -7.42 7.94 20.16
C ALA A 146 -7.06 9.11 21.09
N ARG A 147 -5.78 9.48 21.14
CA ARG A 147 -5.28 10.55 22.02
C ARG A 147 -5.62 11.95 21.53
N ALA A 148 -5.61 12.18 20.21
CA ALA A 148 -5.90 13.50 19.62
C ALA A 148 -7.12 13.47 18.69
N PRO A 149 -8.34 13.35 19.22
CA PRO A 149 -9.56 13.37 18.40
C PRO A 149 -9.72 14.68 17.60
N GLY A 150 -9.12 15.79 18.05
CA GLY A 150 -9.10 17.07 17.35
C GLY A 150 -8.16 17.15 16.13
N ALA A 151 -7.30 16.15 15.91
CA ALA A 151 -6.32 16.16 14.81
C ALA A 151 -6.99 16.25 13.43
N ALA A 152 -8.14 15.60 13.23
CA ALA A 152 -8.88 15.67 11.97
C ALA A 152 -9.32 17.10 11.62
N ALA A 153 -9.86 17.83 12.60
CA ALA A 153 -10.24 19.23 12.41
C ALA A 153 -9.02 20.12 12.14
N ALA A 154 -7.89 19.86 12.81
CA ALA A 154 -6.64 20.58 12.57
C ALA A 154 -6.10 20.37 11.14
N VAL A 155 -6.18 19.14 10.60
CA VAL A 155 -5.83 18.87 9.20
C VAL A 155 -6.73 19.64 8.26
N VAL A 156 -8.07 19.53 8.40
CA VAL A 156 -9.03 20.21 7.52
C VAL A 156 -8.82 21.73 7.51
N ALA A 157 -8.47 22.32 8.65
CA ALA A 157 -8.18 23.75 8.74
C ALA A 157 -6.85 24.16 8.05
N ALA A 158 -5.85 23.27 8.04
CA ALA A 158 -4.52 23.56 7.52
C ALA A 158 -4.31 23.15 6.05
N ASP A 159 -4.99 22.08 5.63
CA ASP A 159 -4.88 21.43 4.33
C ASP A 159 -6.27 20.96 3.86
N PRO A 160 -6.92 21.70 2.95
CA PRO A 160 -8.25 21.35 2.48
C PRO A 160 -8.25 20.22 1.43
N PHE A 161 -7.08 19.70 1.04
CA PHE A 161 -6.95 18.75 -0.06
C PHE A 161 -6.65 17.33 0.39
N HIS A 162 -5.79 17.16 1.40
CA HIS A 162 -5.35 15.84 1.84
C HIS A 162 -6.09 15.34 3.08
N LEU A 163 -6.20 14.02 3.18
CA LEU A 163 -6.98 13.33 4.21
C LEU A 163 -6.14 12.98 5.45
N LEU A 164 -6.80 12.85 6.60
CA LEU A 164 -6.25 12.19 7.78
C LEU A 164 -6.78 10.76 7.89
N TRP A 165 -5.87 9.79 7.85
CA TRP A 165 -6.10 8.36 8.03
C TRP A 165 -5.84 7.96 9.48
N ARG A 166 -6.70 7.10 10.03
CA ARG A 166 -6.60 6.66 11.43
C ARG A 166 -6.49 5.15 11.48
N GLU A 167 -5.41 4.64 12.07
CA GLU A 167 -5.26 3.21 12.29
C GLU A 167 -6.28 2.69 13.30
N ARG A 168 -6.80 1.49 13.03
CA ARG A 168 -7.64 0.71 13.96
C ARG A 168 -7.58 -0.78 13.59
N PRO A 169 -8.02 -1.69 14.48
CA PRO A 169 -8.19 -3.08 14.13
C PRO A 169 -9.09 -3.25 12.90
N ALA A 170 -8.73 -4.17 12.00
CA ALA A 170 -9.51 -4.43 10.81
C ALA A 170 -10.85 -5.08 11.17
N PRO A 171 -11.96 -4.69 10.52
CA PRO A 171 -13.28 -5.24 10.84
C PRO A 171 -13.43 -6.72 10.42
N PHE A 172 -12.60 -7.20 9.50
CA PHE A 172 -12.61 -8.58 9.01
C PHE A 172 -11.62 -9.50 9.73
N ASP A 173 -10.59 -8.94 10.38
CA ASP A 173 -9.60 -9.68 11.15
C ASP A 173 -9.03 -8.77 12.27
N PRO A 174 -9.28 -9.06 13.56
CA PRO A 174 -8.81 -8.22 14.66
C PRO A 174 -7.29 -8.25 14.84
N THR A 175 -6.59 -9.19 14.22
CA THR A 175 -5.12 -9.28 14.23
C THR A 175 -4.47 -8.40 13.15
N ALA A 176 -5.28 -7.86 12.25
CA ALA A 176 -4.86 -6.93 11.22
C ALA A 176 -5.17 -5.48 11.62
N THR A 177 -4.38 -4.55 11.07
CA THR A 177 -4.57 -3.11 11.25
C THR A 177 -4.85 -2.45 9.91
N VAL A 178 -5.89 -1.62 9.87
CA VAL A 178 -6.24 -0.77 8.73
C VAL A 178 -6.11 0.69 9.11
N ALA A 179 -5.68 1.52 8.17
CA ALA A 179 -5.81 2.97 8.25
C ALA A 179 -7.08 3.40 7.50
N VAL A 180 -7.96 4.17 8.16
CA VAL A 180 -9.28 4.52 7.60
C VAL A 180 -9.55 6.03 7.59
N ASN A 181 -10.28 6.46 6.56
CA ASN A 181 -11.02 7.71 6.48
C ASN A 181 -12.44 7.33 6.05
N ASP A 182 -13.29 7.01 7.02
CA ASP A 182 -14.46 6.15 6.86
C ASP A 182 -15.38 6.53 5.67
N PRO A 183 -15.87 5.55 4.88
CA PRO A 183 -15.58 4.11 4.98
C PRO A 183 -14.30 3.64 4.26
N ALA A 184 -13.56 4.53 3.59
CA ALA A 184 -12.38 4.16 2.82
C ALA A 184 -11.19 3.78 3.71
N GLY A 185 -10.33 2.86 3.24
CA GLY A 185 -9.13 2.47 3.97
C GLY A 185 -8.22 1.48 3.24
N TYR A 186 -7.10 1.19 3.88
CA TYR A 186 -6.08 0.25 3.42
C TYR A 186 -5.40 -0.43 4.62
N LEU A 187 -4.82 -1.61 4.40
CA LEU A 187 -4.09 -2.35 5.43
C LEU A 187 -2.73 -1.71 5.70
N THR A 188 -2.33 -1.67 6.98
CA THR A 188 -1.03 -1.12 7.40
C THR A 188 -0.28 -2.01 8.38
N GLY A 189 -0.91 -3.10 8.84
CA GLY A 189 -0.29 -4.06 9.73
C GLY A 189 -1.01 -5.41 9.71
N TRP A 190 -0.25 -6.45 10.03
CA TRP A 190 -0.73 -7.83 10.12
C TRP A 190 0.03 -8.54 11.24
N ALA A 191 -0.62 -9.51 11.90
CA ALA A 191 0.03 -10.30 12.93
C ALA A 191 0.95 -11.37 12.33
N GLY A 192 2.11 -11.56 12.96
CA GLY A 192 3.11 -12.53 12.54
C GLY A 192 4.12 -11.99 11.53
N THR A 193 5.10 -12.82 11.21
CA THR A 193 6.21 -12.53 10.29
C THR A 193 6.39 -13.70 9.32
N GLY A 194 7.17 -13.48 8.26
CA GLY A 194 7.47 -14.51 7.27
C GLY A 194 6.36 -14.73 6.23
N ASP A 195 6.56 -15.74 5.38
CA ASP A 195 5.78 -15.95 4.17
C ASP A 195 4.30 -16.23 4.43
N GLY A 196 3.97 -16.96 5.50
CA GLY A 196 2.59 -17.23 5.89
C GLY A 196 1.82 -15.95 6.25
N ALA A 197 2.46 -15.02 6.97
CA ALA A 197 1.86 -13.73 7.32
C ALA A 197 1.68 -12.84 6.07
N VAL A 198 2.64 -12.87 5.15
CA VAL A 198 2.56 -12.14 3.86
C VAL A 198 1.42 -12.69 2.99
N ALA A 199 1.27 -14.01 2.91
CA ALA A 199 0.19 -14.66 2.19
C ALA A 199 -1.18 -14.31 2.79
N ALA A 200 -1.30 -14.33 4.12
CA ALA A 200 -2.53 -13.97 4.82
C ALA A 200 -2.90 -12.49 4.61
N LEU A 201 -1.93 -11.57 4.73
CA LEU A 201 -2.11 -10.15 4.46
C LEU A 201 -2.62 -9.91 3.03
N THR A 202 -1.96 -10.51 2.04
CA THR A 202 -2.30 -10.28 0.63
C THR A 202 -3.64 -10.93 0.25
N ALA A 203 -3.96 -12.11 0.77
CA ALA A 203 -5.26 -12.74 0.59
C ALA A 203 -6.39 -11.95 1.25
N ALA A 204 -6.17 -11.38 2.43
CA ALA A 204 -7.14 -10.53 3.10
C ALA A 204 -7.36 -9.21 2.37
N ALA A 205 -6.29 -8.60 1.84
CA ALA A 205 -6.37 -7.39 1.03
C ALA A 205 -7.21 -7.60 -0.23
N ASP A 206 -6.87 -8.63 -1.02
CA ASP A 206 -7.63 -9.02 -2.21
C ASP A 206 -9.08 -9.35 -1.85
N GLY A 207 -9.32 -10.19 -0.83
CA GLY A 207 -10.68 -10.59 -0.44
C GLY A 207 -11.60 -9.44 0.01
N ASN A 208 -11.01 -8.32 0.47
CA ASN A 208 -11.71 -7.10 0.87
C ASN A 208 -11.57 -5.95 -0.13
N GLN A 209 -10.91 -6.17 -1.28
CA GLN A 209 -10.76 -5.17 -2.35
C GLN A 209 -10.04 -3.89 -1.90
N ILE A 210 -9.08 -4.01 -0.98
CA ILE A 210 -8.33 -2.89 -0.41
C ILE A 210 -6.83 -3.02 -0.69
N GLY A 211 -6.15 -1.87 -0.68
CA GLY A 211 -4.70 -1.81 -0.75
C GLY A 211 -4.01 -2.12 0.59
N TRP A 212 -2.68 -2.10 0.59
CA TRP A 212 -1.86 -2.28 1.77
C TRP A 212 -0.55 -1.50 1.69
N LEU A 213 -0.01 -1.14 2.85
CA LEU A 213 1.36 -0.67 3.04
C LEU A 213 2.08 -1.62 4.00
N TYR A 214 3.21 -2.16 3.56
CA TYR A 214 3.98 -3.17 4.32
C TYR A 214 5.23 -2.54 4.98
N PRO A 215 5.41 -2.62 6.30
CA PRO A 215 6.59 -2.06 6.96
C PRO A 215 7.87 -2.80 6.55
N VAL A 216 8.85 -2.06 5.98
CA VAL A 216 10.16 -2.63 5.62
C VAL A 216 11.20 -2.35 6.71
N GLY A 217 12.22 -3.22 6.80
CA GLY A 217 13.45 -2.92 7.56
C GLY A 217 13.41 -3.09 9.08
N ALA A 218 12.44 -3.81 9.66
CA ALA A 218 12.51 -4.21 11.07
C ALA A 218 13.60 -5.30 11.25
N GLY A 219 14.84 -4.91 11.54
CA GLY A 219 15.95 -5.82 11.90
C GLY A 219 17.11 -5.96 10.90
N GLY A 220 17.24 -5.08 9.90
CA GLY A 220 18.35 -5.08 8.93
C GLY A 220 19.30 -3.88 9.07
N ALA A 221 20.50 -3.98 8.49
CA ALA A 221 21.44 -2.86 8.40
C ALA A 221 20.78 -1.64 7.73
N PRO A 222 21.05 -0.41 8.17
CA PRO A 222 20.51 0.79 7.54
C PRO A 222 20.89 0.82 6.05
N GLY A 223 19.89 0.81 5.17
CA GLY A 223 20.09 0.99 3.73
C GLY A 223 19.57 -0.11 2.79
N THR A 224 18.96 -1.20 3.28
CA THR A 224 18.25 -2.15 2.40
C THR A 224 16.75 -2.08 2.64
N ALA A 225 16.03 -1.44 1.72
CA ALA A 225 14.56 -1.37 1.74
C ALA A 225 13.94 -2.65 1.14
N ALA A 226 14.43 -3.79 1.63
CA ALA A 226 14.05 -5.11 1.15
C ALA A 226 12.62 -5.45 1.58
N PHE A 227 11.92 -6.16 0.70
CA PHE A 227 10.55 -6.62 0.90
C PHE A 227 10.46 -8.10 0.49
N PRO A 228 9.54 -8.89 1.08
CA PRO A 228 9.30 -10.25 0.64
C PRO A 228 8.90 -10.31 -0.84
N ALA A 229 9.53 -11.18 -1.64
CA ALA A 229 9.24 -11.31 -3.08
C ALA A 229 7.76 -11.60 -3.37
N ALA A 230 7.07 -12.29 -2.45
CA ALA A 230 5.64 -12.56 -2.52
C ALA A 230 4.76 -11.30 -2.52
N LEU A 231 5.28 -10.11 -2.19
CA LEU A 231 4.55 -8.85 -2.31
C LEU A 231 4.53 -8.28 -3.73
N ALA A 232 5.46 -8.70 -4.60
CA ALA A 232 5.47 -8.33 -6.02
C ALA A 232 4.40 -9.14 -6.78
N ARG A 233 3.17 -8.64 -6.76
CA ARG A 233 1.96 -9.32 -7.27
C ARG A 233 1.18 -8.44 -8.22
N PRO A 234 0.39 -9.01 -9.14
CA PRO A 234 -0.51 -8.23 -9.98
C PRO A 234 -1.70 -7.67 -9.20
N TYR A 235 -2.11 -6.46 -9.55
CA TYR A 235 -3.24 -5.76 -8.94
C TYR A 235 -3.65 -4.54 -9.79
N PRO A 236 -4.89 -4.05 -9.69
CA PRO A 236 -5.26 -2.78 -10.33
C PRO A 236 -4.63 -1.61 -9.56
N ILE A 237 -3.84 -0.76 -10.20
CA ILE A 237 -3.32 0.46 -9.57
C ILE A 237 -4.41 1.55 -9.55
N ALA A 238 -5.10 1.71 -10.68
CA ALA A 238 -6.17 2.68 -10.85
C ALA A 238 -7.26 2.12 -11.78
N VAL A 239 -8.53 2.25 -11.42
CA VAL A 239 -9.67 1.69 -12.17
C VAL A 239 -10.59 2.81 -12.64
N ALA A 240 -10.82 2.88 -13.95
CA ALA A 240 -11.73 3.82 -14.60
C ALA A 240 -13.20 3.37 -14.47
N GLY A 241 -13.63 3.13 -13.24
CA GLY A 241 -14.94 2.56 -12.96
C GLY A 241 -15.11 2.15 -11.50
N ASP A 242 -16.24 1.54 -11.21
CA ASP A 242 -16.61 1.03 -9.90
C ASP A 242 -16.08 -0.41 -9.74
N LEU A 243 -15.14 -0.57 -8.82
CA LEU A 243 -14.37 -1.80 -8.65
C LEU A 243 -15.22 -2.86 -7.94
N SER A 244 -15.49 -3.97 -8.65
CA SER A 244 -16.32 -5.06 -8.13
C SER A 244 -15.50 -6.16 -7.46
N ASP A 245 -14.45 -6.63 -8.14
CA ASP A 245 -13.60 -7.73 -7.65
C ASP A 245 -12.23 -7.72 -8.35
N PHE A 246 -11.18 -8.08 -7.63
CA PHE A 246 -9.86 -8.42 -8.12
C PHE A 246 -9.19 -9.44 -7.20
N GLY A 247 -8.26 -10.20 -7.75
CA GLY A 247 -7.43 -11.10 -6.96
C GLY A 247 -6.59 -12.04 -7.81
N VAL A 248 -5.74 -12.80 -7.13
CA VAL A 248 -4.87 -13.83 -7.74
C VAL A 248 -5.19 -15.19 -7.14
N ASP A 249 -5.41 -16.19 -7.99
CA ASP A 249 -5.60 -17.57 -7.54
C ASP A 249 -4.27 -18.31 -7.27
N GLY A 250 -4.36 -19.54 -6.77
CA GLY A 250 -3.18 -20.38 -6.50
C GLY A 250 -2.35 -20.73 -7.74
N ALA A 251 -2.94 -20.65 -8.94
CA ALA A 251 -2.23 -20.86 -10.21
C ALA A 251 -1.53 -19.58 -10.72
N GLY A 252 -1.71 -18.45 -10.04
CA GLY A 252 -1.22 -17.13 -10.45
C GLY A 252 -2.05 -16.47 -11.55
N THR A 253 -3.29 -16.91 -11.75
CA THR A 253 -4.24 -16.21 -12.61
C THR A 253 -4.73 -14.98 -11.88
N PHE A 254 -4.50 -13.82 -12.47
CA PHE A 254 -5.07 -12.56 -11.98
C PHE A 254 -6.41 -12.30 -12.66
N THR A 255 -7.40 -11.90 -11.88
CA THR A 255 -8.70 -11.46 -12.40
C THR A 255 -9.05 -10.07 -11.88
N LEU A 256 -9.77 -9.30 -12.70
CA LEU A 256 -10.29 -7.98 -12.37
C LEU A 256 -11.64 -7.76 -13.04
N ARG A 257 -12.60 -7.25 -12.29
CA ARG A 257 -13.94 -6.88 -12.76
C ARG A 257 -14.37 -5.52 -12.21
N TYR A 258 -14.93 -4.69 -13.09
CA TYR A 258 -15.47 -3.39 -12.70
C TYR A 258 -16.59 -2.94 -13.64
N ALA A 259 -17.49 -2.12 -13.14
CA ALA A 259 -18.48 -1.41 -13.95
C ALA A 259 -17.87 -0.12 -14.51
N THR A 260 -18.26 0.31 -15.71
CA THR A 260 -17.74 1.54 -16.35
C THR A 260 -18.38 2.84 -15.84
N THR A 261 -19.15 2.73 -14.76
CA THR A 261 -19.64 3.87 -13.97
C THR A 261 -18.65 4.12 -12.86
N LEU A 262 -18.19 5.36 -12.67
CA LEU A 262 -17.32 5.76 -11.57
C LEU A 262 -18.05 5.66 -10.23
N PRO A 263 -17.33 5.56 -9.09
CA PRO A 263 -17.95 5.51 -7.75
C PRO A 263 -18.90 6.68 -7.43
N VAL A 264 -18.73 7.83 -8.09
CA VAL A 264 -19.65 8.99 -7.99
C VAL A 264 -20.98 8.78 -8.72
N GLY A 265 -21.22 7.61 -9.32
CA GLY A 265 -22.44 7.27 -10.07
C GLY A 265 -22.50 7.82 -11.50
N LYS A 266 -21.41 8.38 -12.02
CA LYS A 266 -21.34 8.93 -13.39
C LYS A 266 -20.59 7.99 -14.32
N PRO A 267 -20.95 7.89 -15.61
CA PRO A 267 -20.15 7.15 -16.58
C PRO A 267 -18.70 7.65 -16.60
N ALA A 268 -17.75 6.72 -16.70
CA ALA A 268 -16.35 7.07 -16.90
C ALA A 268 -16.19 7.85 -18.21
N PRO A 269 -15.47 8.98 -18.22
CA PRO A 269 -15.16 9.69 -19.45
C PRO A 269 -14.48 8.78 -20.48
N GLY A 270 -14.83 8.94 -21.76
CA GLY A 270 -14.19 8.21 -22.85
C GLY A 270 -12.67 8.41 -22.85
N GLY A 271 -11.92 7.33 -22.97
CA GLY A 271 -10.45 7.36 -22.94
C GLY A 271 -9.83 7.39 -21.54
N LEU A 272 -10.63 7.43 -20.46
CA LEU A 272 -10.09 7.26 -19.11
C LEU A 272 -9.55 5.84 -18.94
N LEU A 273 -8.31 5.72 -18.46
CA LEU A 273 -7.59 4.46 -18.43
C LEU A 273 -7.59 3.80 -17.07
N THR A 274 -7.86 2.49 -17.09
CA THR A 274 -7.54 1.55 -16.02
C THR A 274 -6.09 1.11 -16.18
N ALA A 275 -5.34 1.08 -15.08
CA ALA A 275 -3.94 0.68 -15.03
C ALA A 275 -3.78 -0.51 -14.08
N VAL A 276 -3.10 -1.57 -14.53
CA VAL A 276 -2.89 -2.81 -13.79
C VAL A 276 -1.40 -3.13 -13.77
N SER A 277 -0.85 -3.39 -12.58
CA SER A 277 0.52 -3.86 -12.43
C SER A 277 0.61 -5.35 -12.75
N LEU A 278 1.61 -5.75 -13.53
CA LEU A 278 1.94 -7.13 -13.88
C LEU A 278 3.45 -7.36 -13.70
N PRO A 279 3.95 -7.44 -12.46
CA PRO A 279 5.38 -7.46 -12.18
C PRO A 279 6.06 -8.73 -12.71
N ALA A 280 7.34 -8.60 -13.08
CA ALA A 280 8.13 -9.70 -13.65
C ALA A 280 8.24 -10.90 -12.70
N THR A 281 8.32 -10.67 -11.40
CA THR A 281 8.36 -11.72 -10.37
C THR A 281 7.12 -12.62 -10.41
N ALA A 282 5.94 -12.06 -10.73
CA ALA A 282 4.70 -12.82 -10.82
C ALA A 282 4.55 -13.58 -12.15
N TYR A 283 5.19 -13.07 -13.22
CA TYR A 283 5.10 -13.56 -14.59
C TYR A 283 6.49 -13.72 -15.23
N PRO A 284 7.36 -14.61 -14.71
CA PRO A 284 8.76 -14.69 -15.12
C PRO A 284 8.97 -15.07 -16.59
N THR A 285 7.98 -15.74 -17.19
CA THR A 285 7.94 -16.18 -18.59
C THR A 285 6.93 -15.40 -19.43
N GLY A 286 6.43 -14.28 -18.90
CA GLY A 286 5.37 -13.48 -19.54
C GLY A 286 3.96 -13.96 -19.19
N TYR A 287 2.98 -13.33 -19.83
CA TYR A 287 1.57 -13.54 -19.55
C TYR A 287 0.71 -13.47 -20.82
N GLN A 288 -0.52 -14.00 -20.72
CA GLN A 288 -1.58 -13.81 -21.70
C GLN A 288 -2.70 -12.99 -21.08
N VAL A 289 -3.32 -12.12 -21.89
CA VAL A 289 -4.42 -11.25 -21.48
C VAL A 289 -5.68 -11.65 -22.22
N GLN A 290 -6.75 -11.90 -21.48
CA GLN A 290 -8.09 -12.03 -21.99
C GLN A 290 -8.92 -10.89 -21.39
N VAL A 291 -9.54 -10.09 -22.25
CA VAL A 291 -10.32 -8.93 -21.82
C VAL A 291 -11.64 -8.86 -22.57
N THR A 292 -12.69 -8.44 -21.88
CA THR A 292 -14.02 -8.18 -22.45
C THR A 292 -14.45 -6.79 -22.03
N GLY A 293 -15.04 -6.02 -22.95
CA GLY A 293 -15.54 -4.66 -22.71
C GLY A 293 -14.45 -3.57 -22.68
N ALA A 294 -13.20 -3.92 -22.98
CA ALA A 294 -12.09 -2.97 -23.03
C ALA A 294 -11.05 -3.37 -24.08
N LYS A 295 -10.28 -2.36 -24.53
CA LYS A 295 -9.10 -2.52 -25.39
C LYS A 295 -7.83 -2.38 -24.57
N VAL A 296 -6.85 -3.22 -24.88
CA VAL A 296 -5.48 -3.11 -24.35
C VAL A 296 -4.72 -2.05 -25.14
N LEU A 297 -4.15 -1.07 -24.45
CA LEU A 297 -3.37 0.02 -25.05
C LEU A 297 -1.88 -0.03 -24.73
N SER A 298 -1.47 -0.82 -23.76
CA SER A 298 -0.06 -1.10 -23.48
C SER A 298 0.53 -2.05 -24.52
N ARG A 299 1.86 -2.02 -24.67
CA ARG A 299 2.59 -2.98 -25.50
C ARG A 299 2.52 -4.38 -24.88
N ALA A 300 2.62 -5.41 -25.72
CA ALA A 300 2.76 -6.79 -25.25
C ALA A 300 4.00 -6.93 -24.36
N GLY A 301 3.88 -7.70 -23.27
CA GLY A 301 4.97 -7.88 -22.30
C GLY A 301 5.29 -6.65 -21.46
N SER A 302 4.37 -5.69 -21.31
CA SER A 302 4.56 -4.56 -20.37
C SER A 302 4.21 -4.96 -18.94
N GLY A 303 5.01 -4.52 -17.96
CA GLY A 303 4.69 -4.64 -16.54
C GLY A 303 3.56 -3.70 -16.07
N LEU A 304 3.08 -2.82 -16.95
CA LEU A 304 1.93 -1.95 -16.72
C LEU A 304 0.92 -2.14 -17.86
N LEU A 305 -0.16 -2.87 -17.58
CA LEU A 305 -1.26 -3.08 -18.50
C LEU A 305 -2.22 -1.89 -18.43
N CYS A 306 -2.45 -1.23 -19.57
CA CYS A 306 -3.34 -0.08 -19.67
C CYS A 306 -4.57 -0.45 -20.50
N LEU A 307 -5.77 -0.26 -19.93
CA LEU A 307 -7.04 -0.62 -20.54
C LEU A 307 -7.93 0.61 -20.72
N ALA A 308 -8.55 0.72 -21.89
CA ALA A 308 -9.64 1.67 -22.14
C ALA A 308 -10.94 0.90 -22.34
N ALA A 309 -11.99 1.25 -21.60
CA ALA A 309 -13.32 0.68 -21.84
C ALA A 309 -13.76 0.96 -23.27
N GLU A 310 -14.40 -0.02 -23.90
CA GLU A 310 -14.98 0.16 -25.23
C GLU A 310 -16.22 1.05 -25.16
N PRO A 311 -16.50 1.86 -26.20
CA PRO A 311 -17.72 2.65 -26.26
C PRO A 311 -18.97 1.79 -26.02
N GLY A 312 -19.80 2.18 -25.05
CA GLY A 312 -21.03 1.47 -24.70
C GLY A 312 -20.86 0.24 -23.80
N ALA A 313 -19.62 -0.16 -23.47
CA ALA A 313 -19.40 -1.21 -22.49
C ALA A 313 -19.89 -0.75 -21.11
N THR A 314 -20.67 -1.60 -20.43
CA THR A 314 -21.19 -1.34 -19.07
C THR A 314 -20.30 -1.96 -17.99
N ALA A 315 -19.47 -2.92 -18.36
CA ALA A 315 -18.54 -3.62 -17.48
C ALA A 315 -17.30 -4.06 -18.25
N VAL A 316 -16.21 -4.26 -17.52
CA VAL A 316 -14.96 -4.81 -18.02
C VAL A 316 -14.59 -6.03 -17.17
N SER A 317 -14.17 -7.09 -17.85
CA SER A 317 -13.59 -8.28 -17.21
C SER A 317 -12.23 -8.55 -17.81
N LEU A 318 -11.23 -8.73 -16.94
CA LEU A 318 -9.86 -9.03 -17.29
C LEU A 318 -9.45 -10.34 -16.60
N THR A 319 -8.80 -11.21 -17.37
CA THR A 319 -8.12 -12.40 -16.88
C THR A 319 -6.69 -12.39 -17.44
N VAL A 320 -5.70 -12.59 -16.56
CA VAL A 320 -4.29 -12.66 -16.92
C VAL A 320 -3.70 -13.96 -16.40
N THR A 321 -3.21 -14.80 -17.31
CA THR A 321 -2.59 -16.10 -17.00
C THR A 321 -1.11 -16.08 -17.34
N ARG A 322 -0.32 -16.91 -16.66
CA ARG A 322 1.09 -17.12 -17.01
C ARG A 322 1.20 -17.82 -18.36
N THR A 323 2.22 -17.45 -19.13
CA THR A 323 2.60 -18.19 -20.34
C THR A 323 3.70 -19.20 -19.97
N PRO A 324 3.69 -20.44 -20.50
CA PRO A 324 4.74 -21.43 -20.21
C PRO A 324 6.12 -21.03 -20.76
N SER A 325 6.17 -20.16 -21.77
CA SER A 325 7.41 -19.67 -22.39
C SER A 325 7.25 -18.23 -22.85
N GLY A 326 8.35 -17.49 -22.89
CA GLY A 326 8.36 -16.08 -23.27
C GLY A 326 9.37 -15.30 -22.46
N GLN A 327 9.17 -13.98 -22.43
CA GLN A 327 10.03 -13.05 -21.71
C GLN A 327 9.26 -12.41 -20.57
N ALA A 328 9.94 -12.23 -19.44
CA ALA A 328 9.42 -11.49 -18.31
C ALA A 328 8.95 -10.07 -18.74
N PRO A 329 7.85 -9.55 -18.16
CA PRO A 329 7.38 -8.21 -18.43
C PRO A 329 8.45 -7.14 -18.21
N ALA A 330 8.56 -6.20 -19.14
CA ALA A 330 9.42 -5.03 -18.99
C ALA A 330 8.80 -4.06 -17.95
N PRO A 331 9.55 -3.63 -16.93
CA PRO A 331 9.02 -2.74 -15.90
C PRO A 331 8.61 -1.38 -16.49
N PRO A 332 7.61 -0.70 -15.91
CA PRO A 332 7.23 0.63 -16.36
C PRO A 332 8.33 1.66 -16.06
N PRO A 333 8.37 2.77 -16.79
CA PRO A 333 9.39 3.80 -16.58
C PRO A 333 9.22 4.54 -15.26
N ALA A 334 8.06 4.50 -14.61
CA ALA A 334 7.75 5.13 -13.34
C ALA A 334 6.65 4.36 -12.60
N ALA A 335 6.51 4.58 -11.29
CA ALA A 335 5.45 3.98 -10.49
C ALA A 335 4.07 4.57 -10.84
N GLY A 336 3.04 3.77 -10.61
CA GLY A 336 1.65 4.22 -10.68
C GLY A 336 1.04 4.32 -12.08
N ALA A 337 -0.20 4.81 -12.13
CA ALA A 337 -1.02 4.83 -13.35
C ALA A 337 -0.67 5.96 -14.34
N ALA A 338 0.18 6.91 -13.94
CA ALA A 338 0.58 8.05 -14.78
C ALA A 338 1.48 7.63 -15.95
N ALA A 339 2.10 6.44 -15.87
CA ALA A 339 2.91 5.87 -16.95
C ALA A 339 2.06 5.24 -18.08
N CYS A 340 0.74 5.15 -17.93
CA CYS A 340 -0.12 4.79 -19.06
C CYS A 340 -0.12 5.89 -20.12
N PRO A 341 -0.14 5.53 -21.42
CA PRO A 341 -0.15 6.52 -22.49
C PRO A 341 -1.40 7.37 -22.39
N ALA A 342 -1.27 8.69 -22.57
CA ALA A 342 -2.44 9.53 -22.75
C ALA A 342 -3.13 9.10 -24.06
N VAL A 343 -4.39 8.68 -23.97
CA VAL A 343 -5.20 8.54 -25.17
C VAL A 343 -5.52 9.96 -25.62
N ALA A 344 -5.03 10.34 -26.80
CA ALA A 344 -5.51 11.56 -27.44
C ALA A 344 -7.04 11.43 -27.53
N ALA A 345 -7.77 12.30 -26.80
CA ALA A 345 -9.20 12.40 -26.98
C ALA A 345 -9.43 12.58 -28.49
N ALA A 346 -10.26 11.73 -29.09
CA ALA A 346 -10.60 11.88 -30.50
C ALA A 346 -10.98 13.35 -30.72
N PRO A 347 -10.43 14.04 -31.74
CA PRO A 347 -10.83 15.40 -32.01
C PRO A 347 -12.34 15.37 -32.14
N THR A 348 -13.04 16.07 -31.26
CA THR A 348 -14.45 16.37 -31.48
C THR A 348 -14.48 17.08 -32.81
N THR A 349 -14.88 16.38 -33.87
CA THR A 349 -15.26 16.96 -35.15
C THR A 349 -16.55 17.72 -34.90
N GLY A 350 -16.43 18.83 -34.18
CA GLY A 350 -17.37 19.92 -34.26
C GLY A 350 -17.28 20.45 -35.67
N ALA A 351 -18.05 19.84 -36.57
CA ALA A 351 -18.50 20.56 -37.75
C ALA A 351 -19.08 21.89 -37.23
N PRO A 352 -18.65 23.05 -37.75
CA PRO A 352 -19.24 24.32 -37.34
C PRO A 352 -20.74 24.22 -37.60
N ALA A 353 -21.53 24.34 -36.53
CA ALA A 353 -22.96 24.45 -36.65
C ALA A 353 -23.24 25.69 -37.50
N VAL A 354 -23.62 25.46 -38.75
CA VAL A 354 -24.16 26.51 -39.62
C VAL A 354 -25.42 27.02 -38.90
N ALA A 355 -25.34 28.27 -38.43
CA ALA A 355 -26.46 28.95 -37.82
C ALA A 355 -27.62 29.01 -38.84
N PRO A 356 -28.84 28.58 -38.48
CA PRO A 356 -30.00 28.84 -39.32
C PRO A 356 -30.27 30.35 -39.36
N PRO A 357 -30.69 30.90 -40.51
CA PRO A 357 -31.00 32.32 -40.62
C PRO A 357 -32.19 32.68 -39.73
N GLY A 358 -32.11 33.89 -39.17
CA GLY A 358 -32.98 34.39 -38.13
C GLY A 358 -34.46 34.29 -38.43
N ARG A 359 -35.22 33.95 -37.40
CA ARG A 359 -36.62 34.32 -37.28
C ARG A 359 -36.76 35.20 -36.05
N ASP A 360 -37.19 36.42 -36.31
CA ASP A 360 -37.65 37.39 -35.32
C ASP A 360 -38.72 36.76 -34.44
N GLY A 361 -38.41 36.63 -33.15
CA GLY A 361 -39.25 35.99 -32.15
C GLY A 361 -39.07 36.67 -30.81
N LYS A 362 -39.71 37.83 -30.68
CA LYS A 362 -40.22 38.49 -29.47
C LYS A 362 -39.73 37.92 -28.13
N ALA A 363 -38.84 38.66 -27.48
CA ALA A 363 -38.43 38.41 -26.10
C ALA A 363 -39.61 38.57 -25.13
N GLU A 364 -39.99 37.49 -24.46
CA GLU A 364 -40.87 37.52 -23.31
C GLU A 364 -40.01 37.30 -22.07
N SER A 365 -39.93 38.34 -21.23
CA SER A 365 -39.17 38.37 -19.99
C SER A 365 -39.89 37.57 -18.91
N THR A 366 -39.39 36.39 -18.56
CA THR A 366 -39.81 35.68 -17.35
C THR A 366 -38.89 36.04 -16.19
N SER A 367 -39.48 36.79 -15.27
CA SER A 367 -38.95 37.20 -13.97
C SER A 367 -38.50 35.98 -13.14
N TYR A 368 -37.32 36.09 -12.57
CA TYR A 368 -36.82 35.19 -11.52
C TYR A 368 -37.37 35.64 -10.16
N ASP A 369 -38.13 34.76 -9.50
CA ASP A 369 -38.57 34.94 -8.11
C ASP A 369 -37.48 34.47 -7.13
N PRO A 370 -37.02 35.30 -6.17
CA PRO A 370 -35.98 34.96 -5.22
C PRO A 370 -36.61 34.55 -3.88
N LEU A 371 -37.03 33.28 -3.75
CA LEU A 371 -37.64 32.79 -2.51
C LEU A 371 -37.30 31.32 -2.26
N LEU A 372 -36.04 31.02 -1.91
CA LEU A 372 -35.65 29.72 -1.34
C LEU A 372 -34.39 29.82 -0.44
N TRP A 373 -34.24 30.95 0.26
CA TRP A 373 -33.31 31.08 1.40
C TRP A 373 -34.13 31.37 2.64
N ALA A 374 -34.43 30.32 3.42
CA ALA A 374 -34.55 30.30 4.88
C ALA A 374 -35.41 29.12 5.32
N LEU A 375 -34.80 28.13 5.98
CA LEU A 375 -35.08 27.73 7.38
C LEU A 375 -34.44 26.36 7.71
N PRO A 376 -34.15 26.08 8.99
CA PRO A 376 -32.91 25.46 9.44
C PRO A 376 -33.11 24.20 10.33
N LEU A 377 -31.99 23.65 10.80
CA LEU A 377 -31.76 23.04 12.12
C LEU A 377 -32.98 22.43 12.86
N LEU A 378 -33.08 21.09 12.87
CA LEU A 378 -33.50 20.27 14.02
C LEU A 378 -33.47 18.78 13.64
N GLY A 379 -32.82 17.94 14.46
CA GLY A 379 -32.97 16.48 14.37
C GLY A 379 -31.74 15.60 14.63
N ALA A 380 -30.76 16.05 15.42
CA ALA A 380 -29.72 15.17 15.93
C ALA A 380 -30.22 14.42 17.18
N ALA A 381 -30.84 13.25 16.98
CA ALA A 381 -30.96 12.14 17.95
C ALA A 381 -31.80 11.02 17.31
N GLY A 382 -31.17 10.08 16.60
CA GLY A 382 -31.89 8.96 15.99
C GLY A 382 -31.16 8.16 14.90
N MET A 383 -29.85 8.33 14.73
CA MET A 383 -29.07 7.68 13.66
C MET A 383 -27.82 6.96 14.21
N ALA A 384 -27.95 6.26 15.34
CA ALA A 384 -26.90 5.39 15.88
C ALA A 384 -27.21 3.88 15.73
N ALA A 385 -28.39 3.52 15.20
CA ALA A 385 -28.81 2.11 15.04
C ALA A 385 -28.95 1.64 13.58
N LEU A 386 -28.67 2.49 12.58
CA LEU A 386 -28.87 2.17 11.15
C LEU A 386 -27.59 2.15 10.30
N LEU A 387 -26.42 2.41 10.88
CA LEU A 387 -25.14 2.39 10.15
C LEU A 387 -24.30 1.12 10.38
N GLY A 388 -24.82 0.14 11.14
CA GLY A 388 -24.19 -1.18 11.32
C GLY A 388 -24.60 -2.26 10.31
N VAL A 389 -25.53 -1.96 9.39
CA VAL A 389 -26.18 -2.96 8.53
C VAL A 389 -25.57 -3.15 7.13
N PRO A 390 -24.79 -2.24 6.51
CA PRO A 390 -24.27 -2.55 5.17
C PRO A 390 -23.12 -3.57 5.19
N PHE A 391 -22.44 -3.79 6.32
CA PHE A 391 -21.33 -4.75 6.41
C PHE A 391 -21.77 -6.21 6.67
N LEU A 392 -22.99 -6.43 7.18
CA LEU A 392 -23.50 -7.79 7.47
C LEU A 392 -24.15 -8.47 6.26
N ARG A 393 -24.61 -7.72 5.26
CA ARG A 393 -25.26 -8.31 4.06
C ARG A 393 -24.28 -8.99 3.09
N LEU A 394 -22.97 -8.77 3.19
CA LEU A 394 -21.96 -9.50 2.42
C LEU A 394 -21.47 -10.79 3.10
N ARG A 395 -21.77 -11.00 4.39
CA ARG A 395 -21.42 -12.26 5.10
C ARG A 395 -22.33 -13.45 4.77
N ARG A 396 -23.52 -13.24 4.19
CA ARG A 396 -24.46 -14.33 3.89
C ARG A 396 -24.34 -14.95 2.48
N LEU A 397 -23.41 -14.48 1.64
CA LEU A 397 -23.19 -15.05 0.30
C LEU A 397 -21.81 -15.68 0.06
N ARG A 398 -20.92 -15.74 1.07
CA ARG A 398 -19.60 -16.42 0.96
C ARG A 398 -19.39 -17.56 1.96
N ALA A 399 -20.41 -17.97 2.71
CA ALA A 399 -20.37 -19.16 3.58
C ALA A 399 -20.90 -20.46 2.91
N GLY A 400 -21.29 -20.40 1.63
CA GLY A 400 -21.95 -21.52 0.93
C GLY A 400 -21.06 -22.36 0.00
N SER A 401 -19.78 -22.02 -0.16
CA SER A 401 -18.89 -22.69 -1.12
C SER A 401 -17.63 -23.26 -0.46
N ARG A 402 -17.81 -23.94 0.68
CA ARG A 402 -16.94 -25.07 1.03
C ARG A 402 -17.69 -26.34 0.67
N THR A 403 -17.13 -27.01 -0.31
CA THR A 403 -17.47 -28.32 -0.84
C THR A 403 -17.86 -29.30 0.27
N ARG A 404 -19.09 -29.82 0.14
CA ARG A 404 -19.41 -31.22 0.42
C ARG A 404 -18.32 -32.08 -0.23
N ALA A 405 -17.58 -32.81 0.58
CA ALA A 405 -16.97 -34.05 0.13
C ALA A 405 -18.11 -34.98 -0.32
N ALA A 406 -18.07 -35.38 -1.58
CA ALA A 406 -18.95 -36.40 -2.11
C ALA A 406 -18.53 -37.74 -1.49
N ALA A 407 -19.38 -38.27 -0.62
CA ALA A 407 -19.50 -39.71 -0.46
C ALA A 407 -20.19 -40.25 -1.71
N SER A 408 -19.67 -41.34 -2.27
CA SER A 408 -20.44 -42.28 -3.07
C SER A 408 -20.04 -43.72 -2.70
N PRO A 409 -20.98 -44.67 -2.86
CA PRO A 409 -21.05 -45.87 -2.04
C PRO A 409 -20.36 -47.09 -2.66
N ALA A 410 -20.33 -48.13 -1.82
CA ALA A 410 -19.79 -49.47 -2.02
C ALA A 410 -20.19 -50.17 -3.33
N ASP A 411 -19.26 -50.99 -3.82
CA ASP A 411 -19.56 -52.30 -4.39
C ASP A 411 -18.61 -53.31 -3.73
N ALA A 412 -19.18 -54.45 -3.36
CA ALA A 412 -18.56 -55.57 -2.69
C ALA A 412 -18.54 -56.75 -3.66
N ASP A 413 -17.39 -57.42 -3.78
CA ASP A 413 -17.18 -58.81 -4.23
C ASP A 413 -15.82 -59.19 -3.62
N ALA A 414 -15.69 -60.02 -2.58
CA ALA A 414 -15.88 -61.48 -2.50
C ALA A 414 -14.83 -62.30 -3.27
N GLU A 415 -14.29 -63.30 -2.55
CA GLU A 415 -13.32 -64.37 -2.90
C GLU A 415 -11.85 -64.02 -2.60
N ALA A 416 -11.14 -64.60 -1.62
CA ALA A 416 -10.81 -66.00 -1.27
C ALA A 416 -9.30 -66.24 -1.52
N ASP A 417 -8.72 -67.16 -0.75
CA ASP A 417 -7.31 -67.62 -0.70
C ASP A 417 -6.38 -66.72 0.15
N GLY A 418 -5.60 -67.19 1.12
CA GLY A 418 -5.20 -68.52 1.55
C GLY A 418 -3.76 -68.44 2.11
N ASP A 419 -3.50 -69.21 3.17
CA ASP A 419 -2.20 -69.70 3.67
C ASP A 419 -1.16 -68.78 4.36
N ASP A 420 -0.95 -69.16 5.64
CA ASP A 420 0.29 -69.60 6.29
C ASP A 420 1.46 -68.65 6.57
N GLY A 421 1.89 -68.67 7.84
CA GLY A 421 3.24 -68.23 8.22
C GLY A 421 3.42 -67.95 9.71
N ASP A 422 3.72 -69.01 10.46
CA ASP A 422 4.07 -69.05 11.89
C ASP A 422 5.20 -68.09 12.32
N GLY A 423 5.29 -67.81 13.62
CA GLY A 423 6.55 -67.32 14.21
C GLY A 423 6.43 -66.69 15.59
N ASP A 424 6.60 -67.52 16.61
CA ASP A 424 6.69 -67.21 18.05
C ASP A 424 7.75 -66.15 18.41
N GLY A 425 7.56 -65.50 19.57
CA GLY A 425 8.61 -64.68 20.17
C GLY A 425 8.17 -63.93 21.43
N ASP A 426 8.27 -64.61 22.57
CA ASP A 426 8.11 -64.12 23.94
C ASP A 426 9.00 -62.89 24.27
N GLY A 427 8.57 -62.09 25.25
CA GLY A 427 9.47 -61.11 25.89
C GLY A 427 8.78 -60.07 26.75
N ASP A 428 8.42 -60.45 27.97
CA ASP A 428 8.06 -59.57 29.09
C ASP A 428 9.14 -58.52 29.39
N GLY A 429 8.73 -57.35 29.92
CA GLY A 429 9.66 -56.26 30.20
C GLY A 429 9.04 -55.05 30.91
N ASP A 430 8.42 -55.29 32.05
CA ASP A 430 7.98 -54.34 33.07
C ASP A 430 9.15 -53.40 33.46
N GLY A 431 8.97 -52.08 33.51
CA GLY A 431 8.59 -51.36 34.73
C GLY A 431 9.76 -51.19 35.72
N TYR A 432 10.22 -49.95 35.97
CA TYR A 432 10.41 -49.36 37.32
C TYR A 432 11.08 -47.98 37.25
N ALA A 433 10.70 -47.17 38.23
CA ALA A 433 11.05 -45.77 38.42
C ALA A 433 12.13 -45.57 39.50
N ALA A 434 12.65 -44.33 39.52
CA ALA A 434 13.10 -43.53 40.66
C ALA A 434 14.54 -43.67 41.22
N GLY A 435 15.16 -42.49 41.41
CA GLY A 435 16.00 -42.12 42.55
C GLY A 435 17.52 -42.25 42.38
N GLY A 436 18.29 -41.23 42.79
CA GLY A 436 19.72 -41.40 43.06
C GLY A 436 20.65 -40.23 42.72
N ASP A 437 20.67 -39.27 43.63
CA ASP A 437 21.67 -38.27 43.99
C ASP A 437 23.14 -38.79 43.98
N GLY A 438 24.10 -37.91 43.65
CA GLY A 438 25.53 -38.20 43.80
C GLY A 438 26.47 -37.15 43.19
N HIS A 439 27.16 -36.42 44.05
CA HIS A 439 28.16 -35.37 43.78
C HIS A 439 29.57 -35.94 43.99
N VAL A 440 30.51 -35.73 43.06
CA VAL A 440 31.98 -35.74 43.30
C VAL A 440 32.68 -34.84 42.27
N ASP A 441 33.59 -34.01 42.78
CA ASP A 441 34.52 -33.09 42.11
C ASP A 441 35.67 -33.80 41.36
N ASP A 442 36.23 -33.16 40.32
CA ASP A 442 37.63 -32.70 40.29
C ASP A 442 38.13 -32.27 38.88
N VAL A 443 38.57 -31.00 38.81
CA VAL A 443 39.88 -30.52 38.31
C VAL A 443 40.41 -30.98 36.94
N TYR A 444 40.51 -30.03 35.99
CA TYR A 444 41.81 -29.60 35.44
C TYR A 444 41.71 -28.16 34.88
N ALA A 445 42.58 -27.30 35.39
CA ALA A 445 42.83 -25.94 34.93
C ALA A 445 44.26 -25.87 34.35
N ASP A 446 44.58 -24.69 33.80
CA ASP A 446 45.91 -24.18 33.42
C ASP A 446 46.33 -24.48 31.97
N GLY A 447 46.82 -23.55 31.14
CA GLY A 447 47.29 -22.18 31.35
C GLY A 447 48.42 -21.92 30.35
N GLY A 448 48.53 -20.72 29.78
CA GLY A 448 49.59 -20.41 28.82
C GLY A 448 49.58 -18.97 28.31
N HIS A 449 50.34 -18.11 28.99
CA HIS A 449 50.54 -16.69 28.73
C HIS A 449 51.55 -16.37 27.60
N ALA A 450 51.24 -15.26 26.89
CA ALA A 450 52.10 -14.15 26.44
C ALA A 450 53.37 -14.37 25.58
N VAL A 451 53.44 -13.67 24.43
CA VAL A 451 54.66 -12.98 23.97
C VAL A 451 54.29 -11.67 23.25
N ALA A 452 54.91 -10.57 23.71
CA ALA A 452 54.98 -9.27 23.05
C ALA A 452 56.14 -9.27 22.02
N GLY A 453 55.96 -8.58 20.89
CA GLY A 453 56.99 -8.43 19.86
C GLY A 453 56.90 -7.09 19.15
N ASP A 454 57.71 -6.15 19.61
CA ASP A 454 58.12 -4.91 18.96
C ASP A 454 59.03 -5.21 17.74
N SER A 455 58.86 -4.49 16.63
CA SER A 455 59.83 -4.43 15.53
C SER A 455 59.66 -3.15 14.73
N SER A 456 60.58 -2.24 15.01
CA SER A 456 60.85 -1.01 14.29
C SER A 456 61.67 -1.26 13.00
N ARG A 457 61.52 -0.33 12.04
CA ARG A 457 62.52 0.21 11.06
C ARG A 457 62.58 -0.29 9.58
N PRO A 458 63.10 0.55 8.63
CA PRO A 458 62.37 1.01 7.43
C PRO A 458 63.09 0.68 6.10
N PRO A 459 62.70 1.31 4.96
CA PRO A 459 63.76 1.83 4.08
C PRO A 459 63.48 3.20 3.41
N SER A 460 64.54 4.03 3.41
CA SER A 460 65.08 4.89 2.34
C SER A 460 64.20 5.88 1.56
N THR A 461 64.51 7.18 1.75
CA THR A 461 64.38 8.26 0.76
C THR A 461 65.46 8.15 -0.34
N PRO A 462 65.22 8.72 -1.53
CA PRO A 462 66.20 9.67 -2.06
C PRO A 462 65.56 10.98 -2.57
N GLY A 463 66.15 12.09 -2.09
CA GLY A 463 66.49 13.33 -2.80
C GLY A 463 65.54 13.93 -3.85
N GLY A 464 65.05 15.15 -3.54
CA GLY A 464 64.52 16.07 -4.54
C GLY A 464 64.35 17.49 -3.98
N ARG A 465 65.44 18.26 -3.89
CA ARG A 465 65.42 19.70 -3.60
C ARG A 465 65.03 20.48 -4.85
N HIS A 466 63.96 21.27 -4.80
CA HIS A 466 63.80 22.46 -5.66
C HIS A 466 63.27 23.66 -4.86
N ARG A 467 64.21 24.52 -4.50
CA ARG A 467 64.21 26.00 -4.64
C ARG A 467 62.84 26.71 -4.73
N ALA A 468 62.50 27.51 -3.72
CA ALA A 468 61.72 28.73 -3.91
C ALA A 468 62.15 29.82 -2.91
N THR A 469 62.77 30.85 -3.47
CA THR A 469 63.09 32.15 -2.88
C THR A 469 61.87 33.08 -2.88
N ARG A 470 61.63 33.82 -1.79
CA ARG A 470 61.22 35.24 -1.67
C ARG A 470 60.66 35.45 -0.25
N ARG A 471 61.44 36.15 0.59
CA ARG A 471 61.33 37.57 0.98
C ARG A 471 60.34 37.79 2.10
#